data_AF-A0A0A9YGS9-F1
#
_entry.id   AF-A0A0A9YGS9-F1
#
_cell.length_a   1.000
_cell.length_b   1.000
_cell.length_c   1.000
_cell.angle_alpha   90.00
_cell.angle_beta   90.00
_cell.angle_gamma   90.00
#
_symmetry.space_group_name_H-M   'P 1'
#
loop_
_entity.id
_entity.type
_entity.pdbx_description
1 polymer ?
#
loop_
_entity_poly.entity_id
_entity_poly.type
_entity_poly.pdbx_seq_one_letter_code
_entity_poly.pdbx_strand_id
1 'polypeptide(L)'
;MYSVVMTMSVIALLCGNILATRRVLLIISMCCAFIIICMSFWALPLITAKVNVYSFFSQVVYLQFSVGGYFFLADEACVPGGPHFTYAFYNTIATVIGNIASLIGVVLFTYLFSKKTFQFASITTNVIRVIAGVFDIIIIKR
;
A
#
# COMPACT_ATOMS: atom_id res chain seq x y z
N MET A 1 -15.03 -4.09 17.56
CA MET A 1 -15.82 -3.08 16.84
C MET A 1 -15.04 -2.40 15.71
N TYR A 2 -13.84 -1.86 15.97
CA TYR A 2 -13.01 -1.21 14.94
C TYR A 2 -12.71 -2.09 13.70
N SER A 3 -12.42 -3.38 13.90
CA SER A 3 -12.19 -4.33 12.79
C SER A 3 -13.40 -4.48 11.85
N VAL A 4 -14.62 -4.48 12.40
CA VAL A 4 -15.86 -4.57 11.61
C VAL A 4 -16.06 -3.32 10.76
N VAL A 5 -15.75 -2.14 11.31
CA VAL A 5 -15.83 -0.88 10.56
C VAL A 5 -14.83 -0.86 9.40
N MET A 6 -13.61 -1.36 9.65
CA MET A 6 -12.59 -1.49 8.62
C MET A 6 -13.04 -2.44 7.50
N THR A 7 -13.54 -3.64 7.83
CA THR A 7 -13.98 -4.61 6.80
C THR A 7 -15.17 -4.09 5.99
N MET A 8 -16.14 -3.45 6.64
CA MET A 8 -17.28 -2.83 5.93
C MET A 8 -16.84 -1.70 5.00
N SER A 9 -15.87 -0.89 5.40
CA SER A 9 -15.30 0.16 4.54
C SER A 9 -14.60 -0.41 3.31
N VAL A 10 -13.87 -1.53 3.48
CA VAL A 10 -13.21 -2.23 2.36
C VAL A 10 -14.25 -2.79 1.39
N ILE A 11 -15.32 -3.41 1.89
CA ILE A 11 -16.41 -3.93 1.06
C ILE A 11 -17.09 -2.79 0.28
N ALA A 12 -17.36 -1.66 0.94
CA ALA A 12 -17.95 -0.49 0.28
C ALA A 12 -17.05 0.06 -0.84
N LEU A 13 -15.74 0.11 -0.62
CA LEU A 13 -14.76 0.52 -1.63
C LEU A 13 -14.67 -0.47 -2.79
N LEU A 14 -14.72 -1.78 -2.52
CA LEU A 14 -14.72 -2.81 -3.56
C LEU A 14 -15.98 -2.72 -4.43
N CYS A 15 -17.15 -2.61 -3.82
CA CYS A 15 -18.40 -2.39 -4.55
C CYS A 15 -18.35 -1.08 -5.35
N GLY A 16 -17.83 0.00 -4.75
CA GLY A 16 -17.63 1.27 -5.43
C GLY A 16 -16.69 1.16 -6.64
N ASN A 17 -15.64 0.34 -6.56
CA ASN A 17 -14.69 0.14 -7.66
C ASN A 17 -15.35 -0.54 -8.87
N ILE A 18 -16.23 -1.51 -8.62
CA ILE A 18 -16.91 -2.26 -9.68
C ILE A 18 -18.06 -1.45 -10.31
N LEU A 19 -18.82 -0.71 -9.50
CA LEU A 19 -20.08 -0.10 -9.93
C LEU A 19 -20.01 1.42 -10.17
N ALA A 20 -19.04 2.14 -9.60
CA ALA A 20 -19.12 3.60 -9.51
C ALA A 20 -18.20 4.33 -10.51
N THR A 21 -18.70 5.47 -11.01
CA THR A 21 -17.90 6.43 -11.80
C THR A 21 -16.78 7.03 -10.95
N ARG A 22 -15.65 7.41 -11.56
CA ARG A 22 -14.45 7.96 -10.90
C ARG A 22 -14.74 9.02 -9.81
N ARG A 23 -15.70 9.93 -10.04
CA ARG A 23 -16.08 10.98 -9.07
C ARG A 23 -16.75 10.39 -7.82
N VAL A 24 -17.62 9.40 -8.00
CA VAL A 24 -18.34 8.73 -6.91
C VAL A 24 -17.37 7.87 -6.09
N LEU A 25 -16.42 7.20 -6.74
CA LEU A 25 -15.36 6.45 -6.06
C LEU A 25 -14.55 7.35 -5.09
N LEU A 26 -14.18 8.55 -5.54
CA LEU A 26 -13.45 9.52 -4.71
C LEU A 26 -14.26 9.92 -3.47
N ILE A 27 -15.55 10.23 -3.65
CA ILE A 27 -16.44 10.60 -2.54
C ILE A 27 -16.56 9.46 -1.54
N ILE A 28 -16.82 8.22 -2.00
CA ILE A 28 -16.89 7.04 -1.13
C ILE A 28 -15.59 6.88 -0.33
N SER A 29 -14.44 7.02 -0.99
CA SER A 29 -13.14 6.88 -0.33
C SER A 29 -12.88 7.94 0.74
N MET A 30 -13.25 9.19 0.51
CA MET A 30 -13.12 10.27 1.50
C MET A 30 -14.04 10.02 2.70
N CYS A 31 -15.29 9.60 2.46
CA CYS A 31 -16.24 9.27 3.52
C CYS A 31 -15.75 8.10 4.38
N CYS A 32 -15.29 7.01 3.76
CA CYS A 32 -14.75 5.86 4.49
C CYS A 32 -13.51 6.25 5.32
N ALA A 33 -12.58 7.03 4.75
CA ALA A 33 -11.40 7.49 5.47
C ALA A 33 -11.77 8.32 6.71
N PHE A 34 -12.72 9.24 6.57
CA PHE A 34 -13.21 10.06 7.69
C PHE A 34 -13.81 9.20 8.81
N ILE A 35 -14.69 8.26 8.45
CA ILE A 35 -15.32 7.33 9.42
C ILE A 35 -14.25 6.52 10.15
N ILE A 36 -13.25 5.98 9.44
CA ILE A 36 -12.18 5.18 10.03
C ILE A 36 -11.35 6.03 11.00
N ILE A 37 -11.03 7.28 10.67
CA ILE A 37 -10.27 8.19 11.53
C ILE A 37 -11.05 8.51 12.81
N CYS A 38 -12.32 8.89 12.70
CA CYS A 38 -13.17 9.16 13.87
C CYS A 38 -13.31 7.94 14.78
N MET A 39 -13.56 6.76 14.19
CA MET A 39 -13.69 5.51 14.95
C MET A 39 -12.37 5.04 15.55
N SER A 40 -11.22 5.40 14.96
CA SER A 40 -9.90 5.09 15.52
C SER A 40 -9.66 5.78 16.86
N PHE A 41 -10.04 7.05 16.99
CA PHE A 41 -9.89 7.79 18.25
C PHE A 41 -10.83 7.30 19.34
N TRP A 42 -11.99 6.76 18.96
CA TRP A 42 -12.96 6.25 19.92
C TRP A 42 -12.67 4.82 20.38
N ALA A 43 -12.15 3.96 19.49
CA ALA A 43 -12.00 2.52 19.76
C ALA A 43 -10.58 2.08 20.15
N LEU A 44 -9.54 2.90 19.93
CA LEU A 44 -8.14 2.53 20.19
C LEU A 44 -7.47 3.44 21.22
N PRO A 45 -6.43 2.94 21.94
CA PRO A 45 -5.60 3.79 22.78
C PRO A 45 -4.90 4.87 21.94
N LEU A 46 -4.74 6.06 22.52
CA LEU A 46 -4.28 7.28 21.84
C LEU A 46 -2.96 7.09 21.06
N ILE A 47 -2.08 6.21 21.54
CA ILE A 47 -0.80 5.91 20.88
C ILE A 47 -1.04 5.21 19.53
N THR A 48 -1.89 4.20 19.48
CA THR A 48 -2.19 3.44 18.26
C THR A 48 -3.05 4.25 17.29
N ALA A 49 -3.97 5.07 17.80
CA ALA A 49 -4.79 5.97 16.99
C ALA A 49 -3.93 6.99 16.21
N LYS A 50 -2.96 7.63 16.87
CA LYS A 50 -2.06 8.60 16.21
C LYS A 50 -1.25 7.97 15.07
N VAL A 51 -0.71 6.77 15.30
CA VAL A 51 0.06 6.04 14.28
C VAL A 51 -0.83 5.65 13.10
N ASN A 52 -2.07 5.24 13.35
CA ASN A 52 -3.01 4.90 12.30
C ASN A 52 -3.37 6.11 11.42
N VAL A 53 -3.65 7.26 12.04
CA VAL A 53 -3.92 8.52 11.31
C VAL A 53 -2.71 8.94 10.48
N TYR A 54 -1.50 8.83 11.03
CA TYR A 54 -0.27 9.08 10.28
C TYR A 54 -0.14 8.14 9.06
N SER A 55 -0.45 6.86 9.21
CA SER A 55 -0.41 5.89 8.11
C SER A 55 -1.38 6.28 6.98
N PHE A 56 -2.62 6.65 7.31
CA PHE A 56 -3.59 7.16 6.32
C PHE A 56 -3.09 8.41 5.62
N PHE A 57 -2.57 9.37 6.37
CA PHE A 57 -2.02 10.60 5.80
C PHE A 57 -0.82 10.33 4.89
N SER A 58 0.09 9.45 5.30
CA SER A 58 1.22 9.00 4.50
C SER A 58 0.76 8.37 3.18
N GLN A 59 -0.30 7.57 3.19
CA GLN A 59 -0.87 6.99 1.96
C GLN A 59 -1.46 8.05 1.03
N VAL A 60 -2.11 9.09 1.56
CA VAL A 60 -2.67 10.19 0.75
C VAL A 60 -1.57 10.99 0.05
N VAL A 61 -0.44 11.21 0.74
CA VAL A 61 0.70 11.97 0.20
C VAL A 61 1.59 11.12 -0.71
N TYR A 62 1.53 9.79 -0.58
CA TYR A 62 2.36 8.88 -1.35
C TYR A 62 1.95 8.84 -2.83
N LEU A 63 2.82 9.37 -3.68
CA LEU A 63 2.73 9.22 -5.13
C LEU A 63 3.07 7.79 -5.52
N GLN A 64 2.07 7.05 -6.00
CA GLN A 64 2.26 5.71 -6.54
C GLN A 64 2.76 5.81 -7.99
N PHE A 65 4.07 5.81 -8.18
CA PHE A 65 4.68 5.66 -9.50
C PHE A 65 4.76 4.17 -9.85
N SER A 66 4.07 3.72 -10.90
CA SER A 66 4.15 2.33 -11.35
C SER A 66 5.40 2.13 -12.21
N VAL A 67 6.51 1.74 -11.58
CA VAL A 67 7.77 1.37 -12.26
C VAL A 67 7.53 0.21 -13.24
N GLY A 68 6.70 -0.75 -12.82
CA GLY A 68 6.32 -1.93 -13.60
C GLY A 68 5.85 -1.58 -15.00
N GLY A 69 4.76 -0.81 -15.09
CA GLY A 69 4.14 -0.49 -16.38
C GLY A 69 5.01 0.36 -17.29
N TYR A 70 5.87 1.21 -16.74
CA TYR A 70 6.66 2.16 -17.53
C TYR A 70 8.02 1.62 -17.98
N PHE A 71 8.70 0.82 -17.16
CA PHE A 71 10.05 0.34 -17.48
C PHE A 71 10.07 -1.13 -17.94
N PHE A 72 9.25 -1.99 -17.33
CA PHE A 72 9.32 -3.43 -17.57
C PHE A 72 8.37 -3.93 -18.66
N LEU A 73 7.26 -3.22 -18.91
CA LEU A 73 6.23 -3.61 -19.88
C LEU A 73 6.06 -2.62 -21.04
N ALA A 74 6.76 -1.49 -21.02
CA ALA A 74 6.66 -0.50 -22.09
C ALA A 74 7.28 -1.02 -23.39
N ASP A 75 6.63 -0.68 -24.50
CA ASP A 75 7.04 -1.06 -25.85
C ASP A 75 8.34 -0.35 -26.26
N GLU A 76 9.03 -0.88 -27.26
CA GLU A 76 10.35 -0.40 -27.71
C GLU A 76 10.34 1.08 -28.14
N ALA A 77 9.18 1.56 -28.59
CA ALA A 77 8.96 2.96 -28.95
C ALA A 77 8.98 3.93 -27.73
N CYS A 78 8.64 3.45 -26.53
CA CYS A 78 8.63 4.25 -25.30
C CYS A 78 9.95 4.15 -24.53
N VAL A 79 10.58 2.97 -24.50
CA VAL A 79 11.88 2.73 -23.83
C VAL A 79 12.76 1.87 -24.74
N PRO A 80 13.56 2.50 -25.65
CA PRO A 80 14.47 1.76 -26.51
C PRO A 80 15.57 1.09 -25.67
N GLY A 81 15.72 -0.23 -25.79
CA GLY A 81 16.68 -1.04 -25.01
C GLY A 81 16.17 -1.55 -23.65
N GLY A 82 14.87 -1.43 -23.36
CA GLY A 82 14.24 -2.02 -22.17
C GLY A 82 14.11 -3.55 -22.23
N PRO A 83 13.83 -4.22 -21.10
CA PRO A 83 13.73 -5.69 -21.02
C PRO A 83 12.45 -6.29 -21.65
N HIS A 84 11.48 -5.43 -22.04
CA HIS A 84 10.24 -5.74 -22.76
C HIS A 84 9.60 -7.08 -22.35
N PHE A 85 9.35 -7.25 -21.05
CA PHE A 85 8.79 -8.49 -20.55
C PHE A 85 7.32 -8.62 -20.94
N THR A 86 6.91 -9.83 -21.33
CA THR A 86 5.49 -10.14 -21.52
C THR A 86 4.71 -9.89 -20.23
N TYR A 87 3.54 -9.28 -20.33
CA TYR A 87 2.62 -9.01 -19.20
C TYR A 87 2.42 -10.22 -18.27
N ALA A 88 2.27 -11.42 -18.85
CA ALA A 88 2.10 -12.66 -18.09
C ALA A 88 3.35 -13.03 -17.27
N PHE A 89 4.55 -12.84 -17.82
CA PHE A 89 5.81 -13.14 -17.14
C PHE A 89 6.06 -12.16 -15.99
N TYR A 90 5.86 -10.86 -16.26
CA TYR A 90 5.99 -9.83 -15.24
C TYR A 90 5.02 -10.05 -14.07
N ASN A 91 3.73 -10.26 -14.35
CA ASN A 91 2.73 -10.43 -13.29
C ASN A 91 2.94 -11.70 -12.47
N THR A 92 3.36 -12.81 -13.09
CA THR A 92 3.62 -14.06 -12.37
C THR A 92 4.82 -13.92 -11.43
N ILE A 93 5.94 -13.37 -11.91
CA ILE A 93 7.13 -13.15 -11.07
C ILE A 93 6.87 -12.12 -9.99
N ALA A 94 6.21 -11.00 -10.31
CA ALA A 94 5.85 -9.98 -9.33
C ALA A 94 4.97 -10.57 -8.22
N THR A 95 4.01 -11.43 -8.58
CA THR A 95 3.15 -12.11 -7.60
C THR A 95 3.93 -13.11 -6.75
N VAL A 96 4.81 -13.91 -7.34
CA VAL A 96 5.64 -14.89 -6.60
C VAL A 96 6.56 -14.17 -5.62
N ILE A 97 7.28 -13.14 -6.06
CA ILE A 97 8.16 -12.34 -5.21
C ILE A 97 7.33 -11.64 -4.11
N GLY A 98 6.17 -11.07 -4.47
CA GLY A 98 5.27 -10.43 -3.52
C GLY A 98 4.77 -11.39 -2.43
N ASN A 99 4.46 -12.64 -2.78
CA ASN A 99 4.05 -13.67 -1.83
C ASN A 99 5.20 -14.06 -0.89
N ILE A 100 6.41 -14.25 -1.42
CA ILE A 100 7.60 -14.55 -0.61
C ILE A 100 7.90 -13.40 0.36
N ALA A 101 7.88 -12.16 -0.14
CA ALA A 101 8.07 -10.96 0.68
C ALA A 101 7.01 -10.84 1.78
N SER A 102 5.76 -11.17 1.47
CA SER A 102 4.66 -11.19 2.44
C SER A 102 4.88 -12.22 3.53
N LEU A 103 5.32 -13.44 3.19
CA LEU A 103 5.67 -14.47 4.17
C LEU A 103 6.81 -14.01 5.09
N ILE A 104 7.87 -13.44 4.52
CA ILE A 104 8.99 -12.88 5.29
C ILE A 104 8.49 -11.78 6.23
N GLY A 105 7.64 -10.89 5.74
CA GLY A 105 7.04 -9.82 6.54
C GLY A 105 6.24 -10.35 7.73
N VAL A 106 5.43 -11.39 7.55
CA VAL A 106 4.66 -12.03 8.62
C VAL A 106 5.58 -12.67 9.65
N VAL A 107 6.59 -13.43 9.21
CA VAL A 107 7.57 -14.05 10.12
C VAL A 107 8.31 -12.98 10.91
N LEU A 108 8.78 -11.92 10.25
CA LEU A 108 9.47 -10.82 10.92
C LEU A 108 8.56 -10.12 11.94
N PHE A 109 7.26 -9.99 11.64
CA PHE A 109 6.30 -9.41 12.57
C PHE A 109 6.05 -10.27 13.81
N THR A 110 5.88 -11.57 13.63
CA THR A 110 5.68 -12.49 14.75
C THR A 110 6.93 -12.62 15.62
N TYR A 111 8.14 -12.63 15.04
CA TYR A 111 9.37 -12.80 15.82
C TYR A 111 9.93 -11.49 16.40
N LEU A 112 9.98 -10.44 15.60
CA LEU A 112 10.64 -9.18 15.96
C LEU A 112 9.67 -8.18 16.59
N PHE A 113 8.48 -8.03 16.01
CA PHE A 113 7.52 -7.00 16.40
C PHE A 113 6.56 -7.44 17.51
N SER A 114 6.33 -8.74 17.71
CA SER A 114 5.47 -9.24 18.80
C SER A 114 5.95 -8.83 20.20
N LYS A 115 7.27 -8.63 20.40
CA LYS A 115 7.86 -8.26 21.70
C LYS A 115 8.22 -6.77 21.83
N LYS A 116 7.97 -5.96 20.79
CA LYS A 116 8.37 -4.55 20.75
C LYS A 116 7.14 -3.64 20.71
N THR A 117 7.35 -2.34 20.96
CA THR A 117 6.27 -1.35 20.92
C THR A 117 5.73 -1.18 19.50
N PHE A 118 4.42 -0.97 19.38
CA PHE A 118 3.74 -0.76 18.09
C PHE A 118 4.37 0.37 17.25
N GLN A 119 4.89 1.40 17.91
CA GLN A 119 5.58 2.52 17.27
C GLN A 119 6.86 2.07 16.53
N PHE A 120 7.63 1.15 17.11
CA PHE A 120 8.86 0.64 16.50
C PHE A 120 8.57 -0.13 15.20
N ALA A 121 7.48 -0.91 15.20
CA ALA A 121 7.00 -1.58 14.00
C ALA A 121 6.63 -0.59 12.90
N SER A 122 5.87 0.46 13.25
CA SER A 122 5.48 1.47 12.29
C SER A 122 6.66 2.24 11.72
N ILE A 123 7.65 2.63 12.54
CA ILE A 123 8.86 3.33 12.06
C ILE A 123 9.63 2.44 11.08
N THR A 124 9.83 1.17 11.42
CA THR A 124 10.58 0.23 10.56
C THR A 124 9.90 0.07 9.20
N THR A 125 8.57 -0.09 9.18
CA THR A 125 7.80 -0.17 7.93
C THR A 125 7.94 1.09 7.08
N ASN A 126 7.91 2.28 7.71
CA ASN A 126 8.11 3.53 6.98
C ASN A 126 9.52 3.64 6.38
N VAL A 127 10.56 3.22 7.10
CA VAL A 127 11.94 3.20 6.58
C VAL A 127 12.06 2.27 5.38
N ILE A 128 11.52 1.05 5.47
CA ILE A 128 11.51 0.09 4.36
C ILE A 128 10.80 0.69 3.14
N ARG A 129 9.66 1.37 3.36
CA ARG A 129 8.88 2.01 2.29
C ARG A 129 9.66 3.13 1.60
N VAL A 130 10.40 3.95 2.34
CA VAL A 130 11.25 5.01 1.77
C VAL A 130 12.37 4.39 0.94
N ILE A 131 13.04 3.36 1.46
CA ILE A 131 14.10 2.64 0.73
C ILE A 131 13.56 2.06 -0.58
N ALA A 132 12.39 1.42 -0.55
CA ALA A 132 11.73 0.89 -1.74
C ALA A 132 11.44 1.99 -2.78
N GLY A 133 10.88 3.13 -2.36
CA GLY A 133 10.62 4.26 -3.25
C GLY A 133 11.90 4.86 -3.85
N VAL A 134 13.03 4.84 -3.13
CA VAL A 134 14.33 5.26 -3.68
C VAL A 134 14.81 4.30 -4.77
N PHE A 135 14.69 2.98 -4.56
CA PHE A 135 15.02 1.99 -5.59
C PHE A 135 14.16 2.15 -6.85
N ASP A 136 12.86 2.39 -6.69
CA ASP A 136 11.93 2.65 -7.79
C ASP A 136 12.38 3.86 -8.64
N ILE A 137 12.77 4.96 -7.99
CA ILE A 137 13.26 6.17 -8.68
C ILE A 137 14.60 5.91 -9.39
N ILE A 138 15.51 5.17 -8.77
CA ILE A 138 16.82 4.84 -9.36
C ILE A 138 16.64 3.99 -10.63
N ILE A 139 15.73 3.02 -10.61
CA ILE A 139 15.46 2.16 -11.77
C ILE A 139 14.87 2.96 -12.93
N ILE A 140 13.95 3.89 -12.67
CA ILE A 140 13.36 4.73 -13.73
C ILE A 140 14.38 5.70 -14.34
N LYS A 141 15.29 6.24 -13.53
CA LYS A 141 16.26 7.26 -13.98
C LYS A 141 17.52 6.68 -14.65
N ARG A 142 17.74 5.37 -14.54
CA ARG A 142 18.91 4.70 -15.12
C ARG A 142 18.64 4.31 -16.56
#